data_AF-A0A0A6ZVC7-F1
#
_entry.id   AF-A0A0A6ZVC7-F1
#
_cell.length_a   1.000
_cell.length_b   1.000
_cell.length_c   1.000
_cell.angle_alpha   90.00
_cell.angle_beta   90.00
_cell.angle_gamma   90.00
#
_symmetry.space_group_name_H-M   'P 1'
#
loop_
_entity.id
_entity.type
_entity.pdbx_description
1 polymer ?
#
loop_
_entity_poly.entity_id
_entity_poly.type
_entity_poly.pdbx_seq_one_letter_code
_entity_poly.pdbx_strand_id
1 'polypeptide(L)' 'MASVNIHCPRCQSAQVYRHGQNPKGHDRFRCRDCHRVFQLIYTYEARKPGIKELITEMAFNDAGVRDTARTLKIGILG' A
#
# COMPACT_ATOMS: atom_id res chain seq x y z
N MET A 1 -24.69 -1.24 13.62
CA MET A 1 -23.75 -0.80 12.56
C MET A 1 -22.36 -1.21 12.98
N ALA A 2 -21.69 -2.08 12.23
CA ALA A 2 -20.28 -2.39 12.48
C ALA A 2 -19.43 -1.22 11.98
N SER A 3 -18.77 -0.49 12.88
CA SER A 3 -17.79 0.52 12.52
C SER A 3 -16.47 -0.18 12.21
N VAL A 4 -16.04 -0.15 10.94
CA VAL A 4 -14.69 -0.59 10.59
C VAL A 4 -13.72 0.48 11.09
N ASN A 5 -12.84 0.12 12.03
CA ASN A 5 -11.90 1.05 12.62
C ASN A 5 -10.70 1.26 11.69
N ILE A 6 -10.85 2.18 10.72
CA ILE A 6 -9.84 2.42 9.68
C ILE A 6 -8.76 3.36 10.19
N HIS A 7 -7.51 2.89 10.21
CA HIS A 7 -6.36 3.68 10.59
C HIS A 7 -5.48 3.93 9.36
N CYS A 8 -4.82 5.10 9.31
CA CYS A 8 -3.89 5.39 8.25
C CYS A 8 -2.69 4.43 8.33
N PRO A 9 -2.38 3.65 7.28
CA PRO A 9 -1.28 2.69 7.33
C PRO A 9 0.12 3.35 7.35
N ARG A 10 0.19 4.68 7.28
CA ARG A 10 1.44 5.45 7.27
C ARG A 10 1.75 6.10 8.61
N CYS A 11 0.76 6.71 9.25
CA CYS A 11 0.94 7.42 10.53
C CYS A 11 0.05 6.89 11.67
N GLN A 12 -0.71 5.81 11.43
CA GLN A 12 -1.64 5.17 12.37
C GLN A 12 -2.80 6.04 12.88
N SER A 13 -2.93 7.28 12.40
CA SER A 13 -4.06 8.14 12.75
C SER A 13 -5.41 7.53 12.34
N ALA A 14 -6.39 7.65 13.23
CA ALA A 14 -7.79 7.34 12.97
C ALA A 14 -8.54 8.47 12.23
N GLN A 15 -7.90 9.63 12.02
CA GLN A 15 -8.49 10.76 11.30
C GLN A 15 -8.46 10.51 9.78
N VAL A 16 -9.34 9.63 9.32
CA VAL A 16 -9.42 9.17 7.93
C VAL A 16 -10.81 9.43 7.39
N TYR A 17 -10.90 9.90 6.13
CA TYR A 17 -12.16 10.07 5.43
C TYR A 17 -12.13 9.44 4.04
N ARG A 18 -13.31 9.10 3.52
CA ARG A 18 -13.47 8.56 2.17
C ARG A 18 -13.20 9.68 1.15
N HIS A 19 -12.22 9.45 0.28
CA HIS A 19 -11.73 10.37 -0.73
C HIS A 19 -12.32 10.09 -2.14
N GLY A 20 -13.21 9.10 -2.25
CA GLY A 20 -13.82 8.65 -3.50
C GLY A 20 -13.40 7.24 -3.87
N GLN A 21 -13.65 6.83 -5.12
CA GLN A 21 -13.31 5.50 -5.64
C GLN A 21 -12.29 5.60 -6.77
N ASN A 22 -11.48 4.57 -6.97
CA ASN A 22 -10.67 4.43 -8.18
C ASN A 22 -11.56 3.99 -9.38
N PRO A 23 -11.06 3.99 -10.63
CA PRO A 23 -11.85 3.55 -11.79
C PRO A 23 -12.35 2.09 -11.73
N LYS A 24 -11.77 1.26 -10.84
CA LYS A 24 -12.20 -0.12 -10.59
C LYS A 24 -13.24 -0.23 -9.46
N GLY A 25 -13.73 0.90 -8.93
CA GLY A 25 -14.73 0.94 -7.86
C GLY A 25 -14.17 0.75 -6.45
N HIS A 26 -12.86 0.60 -6.25
CA HIS A 26 -12.30 0.46 -4.90
C HIS A 26 -12.26 1.81 -4.18
N ASP A 27 -12.69 1.81 -2.92
CA ASP A 27 -12.64 2.99 -2.07
C ASP A 27 -11.20 3.46 -1.83
N ARG A 28 -11.02 4.76 -1.94
CA ARG A 28 -9.81 5.50 -1.59
C ARG A 28 -10.08 6.30 -0.33
N PHE A 29 -9.14 6.25 0.59
CA PHE A 29 -9.20 6.96 1.86
C PHE A 29 -8.08 7.98 1.94
N ARG A 30 -8.34 9.14 2.56
CA ARG A 30 -7.32 10.15 2.81
C ARG A 30 -7.21 10.41 4.31
N CYS A 31 -5.97 10.40 4.80
CA CYS A 31 -5.67 10.78 6.18
C CYS A 31 -5.63 12.31 6.30
N ARG A 32 -6.20 12.85 7.37
CA ARG A 32 -6.15 14.30 7.67
C ARG A 32 -4.77 14.73 8.17
N ASP A 33 -4.10 13.89 8.96
CA ASP A 33 -2.84 14.28 9.62
C ASP A 33 -1.64 14.24 8.68
N CYS A 34 -1.51 13.19 7.86
CA CYS A 34 -0.38 13.05 6.93
C CYS A 34 -0.74 13.38 5.47
N HIS A 35 -2.01 13.73 5.20
CA HIS A 35 -2.53 14.08 3.87
C HIS A 35 -2.39 13.01 2.78
N ARG A 36 -1.92 11.80 3.11
CA ARG A 36 -1.72 10.70 2.16
C ARG A 36 -3.03 9.97 1.85
N VAL A 37 -3.14 9.54 0.59
CA VAL A 37 -4.23 8.70 0.10
C VAL A 37 -3.80 7.24 0.11
N PHE A 38 -4.68 6.34 0.54
CA PHE A 38 -4.46 4.90 0.54
C PHE A 38 -5.73 4.14 0.15
N GLN A 39 -5.58 2.85 -0.14
CA GLN A 39 -6.68 1.92 -0.38
C GLN A 39 -6.66 0.87 0.73
N LEU A 40 -7.81 0.29 1.07
CA LEU A 40 -7.85 -0.88 1.96
C LEU A 40 -7.59 -2.17 1.19
N ILE A 41 -8.04 -2.20 -0.07
CA ILE A 41 -7.92 -3.36 -0.96
C ILE A 41 -7.01 -2.97 -2.12
N TYR A 42 -5.80 -3.54 -2.13
CA TYR A 42 -4.83 -3.37 -3.21
C TYR A 42 -4.90 -4.56 -4.17
N THR A 43 -5.21 -4.31 -5.45
CA THR A 43 -5.15 -5.35 -6.49
C THR A 43 -3.71 -5.75 -6.82
N TYR A 44 -2.74 -4.86 -6.58
CA TYR A 44 -1.35 -5.07 -6.93
C TYR A 44 -0.49 -5.04 -5.67
N GLU A 45 0.14 -6.16 -5.36
CA GLU A 45 0.94 -6.36 -4.14
C GLU A 45 2.02 -5.30 -3.98
N ALA A 46 2.70 -4.93 -5.06
CA ALA A 46 3.75 -3.90 -5.04
C ALA A 46 3.26 -2.51 -4.59
N ARG A 47 1.94 -2.26 -4.55
CA ARG A 47 1.35 -1.00 -4.11
C ARG A 47 0.99 -0.99 -2.63
N LYS A 48 1.08 -2.12 -1.92
CA LYS A 48 0.83 -2.17 -0.49
C LYS A 48 1.82 -1.26 0.26
N PRO A 49 1.39 -0.61 1.36
CA PRO A 49 2.29 0.12 2.23
C PRO A 49 3.45 -0.77 2.70
N GLY A 50 4.68 -0.24 2.74
CA GLY A 50 5.87 -0.98 3.17
C GLY A 50 6.63 -1.69 2.05
N ILE A 51 5.97 -2.06 0.94
CA ILE A 51 6.64 -2.81 -0.13
C ILE A 51 7.70 -1.99 -0.85
N LYS A 52 7.47 -0.68 -1.07
CA LYS A 52 8.47 0.20 -1.68
C LYS A 52 9.73 0.29 -0.83
N GLU A 53 9.54 0.38 0.48
CA GLU A 53 10.63 0.46 1.45
C GLU A 53 11.44 -0.84 1.45
N LEU A 54 10.77 -2.01 1.43
CA LEU A 54 11.43 -3.32 1.28
C LEU A 54 12.21 -3.45 -0.04
N ILE A 55 11.63 -3.03 -1.18
CA ILE A 55 12.34 -3.05 -2.48
C ILE A 55 13.62 -2.23 -2.41
N THR A 56 13.55 -1.08 -1.74
CA THR A 56 14.69 -0.16 -1.60
C THR A 56 15.78 -0.80 -0.72
N GLU A 57 15.40 -1.41 0.39
CA GLU A 57 16.31 -2.15 1.27
C GLU A 57 16.97 -3.33 0.55
N MET A 58 16.20 -4.11 -0.21
CA MET A 58 16.74 -5.20 -1.02
C MET A 58 17.74 -4.69 -2.06
N ALA A 59 17.45 -3.58 -2.73
CA ALA A 59 18.37 -2.97 -3.69
C ALA A 59 19.67 -2.47 -3.02
N PHE A 60 19.59 -1.95 -1.79
CA PHE A 60 20.78 -1.58 -1.00
C PHE A 60 21.63 -2.81 -0.60
N ASN A 61 21.00 -3.97 -0.46
CA ASN A 61 21.65 -5.24 -0.14
C ASN A 61 22.02 -6.05 -1.41
N ASP A 62 22.27 -5.36 -2.53
CA ASP A 62 22.67 -5.94 -3.82
C ASP A 62 21.71 -6.99 -4.40
N ALA A 63 20.45 -7.02 -3.94
CA ALA A 63 19.46 -7.94 -4.48
C ALA A 63 19.04 -7.53 -5.90
N GLY A 64 19.18 -8.46 -6.84
CA GLY A 64 18.78 -8.25 -8.23
C GLY A 64 17.25 -8.18 -8.38
N VAL A 65 16.79 -7.52 -9.45
CA VAL A 65 15.34 -7.32 -9.74
C VAL A 65 14.54 -8.63 -9.69
N ARG A 66 15.07 -9.72 -10.27
CA ARG A 66 14.40 -11.03 -10.29
C ARG A 66 14.30 -11.65 -8.89
N ASP A 67 15.31 -11.43 -8.05
CA ASP A 67 15.34 -11.97 -6.70
C ASP A 67 14.35 -11.22 -5.80
N THR A 68 14.34 -9.89 -5.87
CA THR A 68 13.34 -9.03 -5.20
C THR A 68 11.91 -9.37 -5.63
N ALA A 69 11.69 -9.58 -6.93
CA ALA A 69 10.37 -9.98 -7.46
C ALA A 69 9.89 -11.31 -6.87
N ARG A 70 10.76 -12.32 -6.82
CA ARG A 70 10.44 -13.64 -6.25
C ARG A 70 10.20 -13.57 -4.75
N THR A 71 11.10 -12.90 -4.03
CA THR A 71 11.07 -12.78 -2.57
C THR A 71 9.81 -12.05 -2.09
N LEU A 72 9.49 -10.92 -2.72
CA LEU A 72 8.31 -10.12 -2.35
C LEU A 72 7.03 -10.60 -3.05
N LYS A 73 7.12 -11.61 -3.91
CA LYS A 73 6.01 -12.10 -4.76
C LYS A 73 5.35 -10.96 -5.54
N ILE A 74 6.16 -10.05 -6.06
CA ILE A 74 5.74 -8.90 -6.86
C ILE A 74 6.29 -9.01 -8.28
N GLY A 75 5.51 -8.56 -9.26
CA GLY A 75 5.87 -8.65 -10.69
C GLY A 75 4.97 -9.61 -11.45
N ILE A 76 5.13 -9.65 -12.77
CA ILE A 76 4.40 -10.56 -13.64
C ILE A 76 5.02 -11.95 -13.43
N LEU A 77 4.23 -12.92 -12.95
CA LEU A 77 4.58 -14.34 -13.02
C LEU A 77 4.86 -14.66 -14.50
N GLY A 78 6.13 -14.83 -14.84
CA GLY A 78 6.57 -15.46 -16.09
C GLY A 78 6.92 -16.90 -15.81
#